data_AF-A0A0F8XHC4-F1
#
_entry.id   AF-A0A0F8XHC4-F1
#
_cell.length_a   1.000
_cell.length_b   1.000
_cell.length_c   1.000
_cell.angle_alpha   90.00
_cell.angle_beta   90.00
_cell.angle_gamma   90.00
#
_symmetry.space_group_name_H-M   'P 1'
#
loop_
_entity.id
_entity.type
_entity.pdbx_description
1 polymer ?
#
loop_
_entity_poly.entity_id
_entity_poly.type
_entity_poly.pdbx_seq_one_letter_code
_entity_poly.pdbx_strand_id
1 'polypeptide(L)'
;MADNTDDLVASKTEGFRIGEKKTISEYTQLDANDESLNRWKASLGLNAGEPIGDPSDPRKCIIKSLTLQVEGRSDVVVDLSGAGAVEHLKEKPFTIKEGATFRIKVAFEVHHEVLSGLKYLQVVRRKGIRVSKDEEMLGSYAPNTTEKRLYEKQC
;
A
#
# COMPACT_ATOMS: atom_id res chain seq x y z
N MET A 1 -0.26 -25.97 -13.40
CA MET A 1 0.81 -25.28 -12.65
C MET A 1 0.16 -24.71 -11.41
N ALA A 2 0.43 -25.28 -10.23
CA ALA A 2 -0.21 -24.80 -8.99
C ALA A 2 0.26 -23.38 -8.70
N ASP A 3 -0.67 -22.43 -8.73
CA ASP A 3 -0.43 -21.05 -8.29
C ASP A 3 -0.27 -21.08 -6.78
N ASN A 4 0.95 -21.40 -6.32
CA ASN A 4 1.25 -21.59 -4.91
C ASN A 4 1.25 -20.21 -4.22
N THR A 5 0.06 -19.72 -3.91
CA THR A 5 -0.25 -18.44 -3.26
C THR A 5 0.13 -18.42 -1.78
N ASP A 6 0.46 -19.59 -1.21
CA ASP A 6 0.93 -19.76 0.17
C ASP A 6 2.14 -18.86 0.49
N ASP A 7 2.98 -18.58 -0.51
CA ASP A 7 4.15 -17.71 -0.37
C ASP A 7 3.80 -16.22 -0.18
N LEU A 8 2.63 -15.77 -0.64
CA LEU A 8 2.15 -14.39 -0.54
C LEU A 8 1.35 -14.14 0.74
N VAL A 9 1.53 -14.99 1.75
CA VAL A 9 0.95 -14.79 3.08
C VAL A 9 1.92 -14.02 3.97
N ALA A 10 1.43 -12.94 4.59
CA ALA A 10 2.18 -12.14 5.56
C ALA A 10 2.58 -12.96 6.78
N SER A 11 3.83 -12.80 7.22
CA SER A 11 4.28 -13.36 8.48
C SER A 11 3.53 -12.73 9.66
N LYS A 12 3.26 -13.54 10.67
CA LYS A 12 2.69 -13.06 11.93
C LYS A 12 3.84 -12.56 12.79
N THR A 13 3.80 -11.29 13.18
CA THR A 13 4.73 -10.73 14.16
C THR A 13 4.31 -11.23 15.55
N GLU A 14 5.19 -11.96 16.24
CA GLU A 14 4.92 -12.46 17.59
C GLU A 14 4.52 -11.31 18.53
N GLY A 15 3.41 -11.49 19.24
CA GLY A 15 2.88 -10.48 20.18
C GLY A 15 2.06 -9.34 19.58
N PHE A 16 2.06 -9.14 18.25
CA PHE A 16 1.26 -8.08 17.62
C PHE A 16 -0.22 -8.48 17.54
N ARG A 17 -1.09 -7.70 18.21
CA ARG A 17 -2.55 -7.86 18.15
C ARG A 17 -3.14 -6.70 17.36
N ILE A 18 -3.81 -7.04 16.27
CA ILE A 18 -4.56 -6.05 15.49
C ILE A 18 -5.69 -5.52 16.39
N GLY A 19 -5.76 -4.19 16.54
CA GLY A 19 -6.80 -3.54 17.33
C GLY A 19 -8.19 -3.75 16.74
N GLU A 20 -9.21 -3.39 17.52
CA GLU A 20 -10.60 -3.43 17.05
C GLU A 20 -10.77 -2.51 15.85
N LYS A 21 -11.43 -3.03 14.80
CA LYS A 21 -11.75 -2.22 13.62
C LYS A 21 -12.79 -1.16 14.01
N LYS A 22 -12.45 0.11 13.81
CA LYS A 22 -13.36 1.24 13.98
C LYS A 22 -13.48 2.01 12.68
N THR A 23 -14.69 2.47 12.39
CA THR A 23 -14.99 3.32 11.23
C THR A 23 -14.55 4.76 11.48
N ILE A 24 -14.41 5.54 10.41
CA ILE A 24 -14.06 6.97 10.51
C ILE A 24 -15.10 7.71 11.33
N SER A 25 -16.39 7.43 11.11
CA SER A 25 -17.49 8.04 11.86
C SER A 25 -17.41 7.75 13.36
N GLU A 26 -17.06 6.52 13.76
CA GLU A 26 -16.84 6.19 15.17
C GLU A 26 -15.65 6.95 15.74
N TYR A 27 -14.53 7.07 15.00
CA TYR A 27 -13.38 7.88 15.43
C TYR A 27 -13.71 9.35 15.62
N THR A 28 -14.63 9.90 14.82
CA THR A 28 -15.10 11.30 14.93
C THR A 28 -16.06 11.51 16.10
N GLN A 29 -16.88 10.50 16.43
CA GLN A 29 -17.82 10.58 17.55
C GLN A 29 -17.14 10.34 18.90
N LEU A 30 -16.14 9.45 18.94
CA LEU A 30 -15.27 9.26 20.09
C LEU A 30 -14.63 10.62 20.42
N ASP A 31 -14.80 11.10 21.64
CA ASP A 31 -14.15 12.32 22.15
C ASP A 31 -14.48 13.59 21.38
N ALA A 32 -15.67 13.69 20.78
CA ALA A 32 -16.09 14.87 20.01
C ALA A 32 -16.00 16.18 20.80
N ASN A 33 -16.11 16.13 22.13
CA ASN A 33 -16.03 17.28 23.02
C ASN A 33 -14.59 17.70 23.38
N ASP A 34 -13.57 16.95 22.95
CA ASP A 34 -12.16 17.24 23.22
C ASP A 34 -11.48 17.88 22.00
N GLU A 35 -11.20 19.18 22.13
CA GLU A 35 -10.57 19.96 21.07
C GLU A 35 -9.15 19.48 20.74
N SER A 36 -8.40 18.97 21.73
CA SER A 36 -7.03 18.49 21.54
C SER A 36 -7.00 17.18 20.76
N LEU A 37 -7.93 16.26 21.06
CA LEU A 37 -8.08 15.00 20.33
C LEU A 37 -8.61 15.23 18.91
N ASN A 38 -9.52 16.19 18.71
CA ASN A 38 -9.99 16.55 17.38
C ASN A 38 -8.85 17.13 16.52
N ARG A 39 -8.01 18.02 17.08
CA ARG A 39 -6.82 18.52 16.40
C ARG A 39 -5.81 17.42 16.07
N TRP A 40 -5.60 16.49 16.99
CA TRP A 40 -4.74 15.33 16.76
C TRP A 40 -5.29 14.42 15.65
N LYS A 41 -6.58 14.09 15.66
CA LYS A 41 -7.25 13.30 14.60
C LYS A 41 -7.14 13.99 13.23
N ALA A 42 -7.38 15.30 13.17
CA ALA A 42 -7.18 16.08 11.95
C ALA A 42 -5.74 16.01 11.43
N SER A 43 -4.73 16.07 12.33
CA SER A 43 -3.32 15.93 11.95
C SER A 43 -2.96 14.55 11.39
N LEU A 44 -3.72 13.51 11.77
CA LEU A 44 -3.61 12.15 11.22
C LEU A 44 -4.34 11.99 9.87
N GLY A 45 -4.99 13.02 9.37
CA GLY A 45 -5.81 12.98 8.16
C GLY A 45 -7.23 12.44 8.40
N LEU A 46 -7.64 12.22 9.65
CA LEU A 46 -9.01 11.85 10.01
C LEU A 46 -9.82 13.14 10.14
N ASN A 47 -10.90 13.28 9.35
CA ASN A 47 -11.71 14.51 9.23
C ASN A 47 -10.99 15.69 8.56
N ALA A 48 -9.91 15.44 7.81
CA ALA A 48 -9.20 16.47 7.06
C ALA A 48 -9.67 16.51 5.60
N GLY A 49 -10.66 17.35 5.30
CA GLY A 49 -11.18 17.54 3.94
C GLY A 49 -12.16 16.45 3.48
N GLU A 50 -12.60 16.56 2.22
CA GLU A 50 -13.60 15.65 1.64
C GLU A 50 -12.95 14.36 1.14
N PRO A 51 -13.51 13.17 1.45
CA PRO A 51 -12.98 11.90 0.97
C PRO A 51 -13.09 11.82 -0.56
N ILE A 52 -12.02 11.34 -1.22
CA ILE A 52 -11.99 11.24 -2.69
C ILE A 52 -12.45 9.88 -3.23
N GLY A 53 -12.71 8.92 -2.33
CA GLY A 53 -13.11 7.58 -2.74
C GLY A 53 -14.51 7.55 -3.33
N ASP A 54 -14.66 6.94 -4.50
CA ASP A 54 -15.97 6.75 -5.13
C ASP A 54 -16.80 5.80 -4.24
N PRO A 55 -17.96 6.22 -3.70
CA PRO A 55 -18.82 5.36 -2.87
C PRO A 55 -19.22 4.04 -3.51
N SER A 56 -19.15 3.95 -4.84
CA SER A 56 -19.50 2.77 -5.64
C SER A 56 -18.35 1.79 -5.79
N ASP A 57 -17.11 2.21 -5.53
CA ASP A 57 -15.92 1.35 -5.61
C ASP A 57 -15.71 0.62 -4.28
N PRO A 58 -15.74 -0.72 -4.23
CA PRO A 58 -15.50 -1.45 -2.97
C PRO A 58 -14.01 -1.50 -2.58
N ARG A 59 -13.09 -1.03 -3.41
CA ARG A 59 -11.65 -1.13 -3.19
C ARG A 59 -11.19 -0.12 -2.13
N LYS A 60 -10.59 -0.63 -1.06
CA LYS A 60 -10.07 0.18 0.06
C LYS A 60 -8.65 0.68 -0.17
N CYS A 61 -7.87 -0.05 -0.95
CA CYS A 61 -6.51 0.30 -1.33
C CYS A 61 -6.38 0.11 -2.83
N ILE A 62 -6.02 1.17 -3.54
CA ILE A 62 -5.85 1.17 -4.99
C ILE A 62 -4.39 1.51 -5.26
N ILE A 63 -3.61 0.50 -5.65
CA ILE A 63 -2.23 0.72 -6.08
C ILE A 63 -2.27 1.39 -7.46
N LYS A 64 -1.68 2.58 -7.58
CA LYS A 64 -1.58 3.31 -8.84
C LYS A 64 -0.32 2.95 -9.59
N SER A 65 0.82 2.91 -8.91
CA SER A 65 2.08 2.54 -9.56
C SER A 65 3.09 1.92 -8.61
N LEU A 66 3.99 1.13 -9.19
CA LEU A 66 5.20 0.63 -8.58
C LEU A 66 6.39 1.14 -9.37
N THR A 67 7.24 1.93 -8.74
CA THR A 67 8.45 2.47 -9.37
C THR A 67 9.66 1.77 -8.81
N LEU A 68 10.40 1.10 -9.68
CA LEU A 68 11.68 0.48 -9.36
C LEU A 68 12.81 1.47 -9.68
N GLN A 69 13.37 2.05 -8.63
CA GLN A 69 14.51 2.96 -8.72
C GLN A 69 15.78 2.14 -8.59
N VAL A 70 16.71 2.27 -9.53
CA VAL A 70 17.98 1.54 -9.49
C VAL A 70 19.10 2.52 -9.77
N GLU A 71 20.14 2.44 -8.96
CA GLU A 71 21.28 3.32 -9.07
C GLU A 71 21.94 3.18 -10.46
N GLY A 72 22.20 4.32 -11.12
CA GLY A 72 22.88 4.36 -12.41
C GLY A 72 21.99 4.12 -13.65
N ARG A 73 20.65 4.13 -13.52
CA ARG A 73 19.72 4.11 -14.66
C ARG A 73 18.46 4.94 -14.38
N SER A 74 17.63 5.12 -15.42
CA SER A 74 16.31 5.72 -15.25
C SER A 74 15.36 4.77 -14.50
N ASP A 75 14.47 5.37 -13.71
CA ASP A 75 13.44 4.68 -12.94
C ASP A 75 12.51 3.89 -13.87
N VAL A 76 12.16 2.67 -13.46
CA VAL A 76 11.17 1.84 -14.17
C VAL A 76 9.84 2.02 -13.47
N VAL A 77 8.93 2.76 -14.09
CA VAL A 77 7.57 2.98 -13.56
C VAL A 77 6.63 1.95 -14.15
N VAL A 78 6.01 1.19 -13.26
CA VAL A 78 4.93 0.26 -13.57
C VAL A 78 3.61 0.91 -13.18
N ASP A 79 2.84 1.34 -14.18
CA ASP A 79 1.48 1.82 -13.96
C ASP A 79 0.53 0.64 -13.80
N LEU A 80 -0.19 0.63 -12.68
CA LEU A 80 -1.16 -0.39 -12.28
C LEU A 80 -2.60 0.15 -12.28
N SER A 81 -2.80 1.41 -12.68
CA SER A 81 -4.13 2.04 -12.68
C SER A 81 -5.05 1.54 -13.79
N GLY A 82 -4.49 1.03 -14.89
CA GLY A 82 -5.23 0.54 -16.05
C GLY A 82 -5.82 -0.87 -15.88
N ALA A 83 -6.97 -1.12 -16.52
CA ALA A 83 -7.52 -2.46 -16.64
C ALA A 83 -6.54 -3.38 -17.41
N GLY A 84 -6.28 -4.59 -16.88
CA GLY A 84 -5.32 -5.52 -17.49
C GLY A 84 -3.84 -5.19 -17.26
N ALA A 85 -3.50 -4.13 -16.50
CA ALA A 85 -2.10 -3.75 -16.25
C ALA A 85 -1.26 -4.90 -15.65
N VAL A 86 -1.86 -5.72 -14.79
CA VAL A 86 -1.21 -6.90 -14.19
C VAL A 86 -0.87 -7.98 -15.23
N GLU A 87 -1.67 -8.10 -16.28
CA GLU A 87 -1.44 -9.09 -17.35
C GLU A 87 -0.31 -8.62 -18.26
N HIS A 88 -0.32 -7.35 -18.64
CA HIS A 88 0.74 -6.72 -19.46
C HIS A 88 2.11 -6.71 -18.79
N LEU A 89 2.16 -6.74 -17.46
CA LEU A 89 3.42 -6.84 -16.73
C LEU A 89 4.21 -8.11 -17.05
N LYS A 90 3.53 -9.22 -17.32
CA LYS A 90 4.19 -10.48 -17.70
C LYS A 90 4.86 -10.37 -19.06
N GLU A 91 4.36 -9.50 -19.93
CA GLU A 91 4.86 -9.29 -21.29
C GLU A 91 6.08 -8.37 -21.32
N LYS A 92 6.28 -7.55 -20.28
CA LYS A 92 7.34 -6.54 -20.18
C LYS A 92 8.32 -6.86 -19.05
N PRO A 93 9.23 -7.84 -19.23
CA PRO A 93 10.28 -8.09 -18.26
C PRO A 93 11.22 -6.88 -18.17
N PHE A 94 11.63 -6.55 -16.95
CA PHE A 94 12.64 -5.52 -16.70
C PHE A 94 13.98 -6.18 -16.38
N THR A 95 15.05 -5.69 -17.00
CA THR A 95 16.42 -6.19 -16.77
C THR A 95 17.03 -5.42 -15.62
N ILE A 96 17.40 -6.07 -14.51
CA ILE A 96 18.17 -5.44 -13.42
C ILE A 96 19.62 -5.90 -13.53
N LYS A 97 20.56 -4.96 -13.43
CA LYS A 97 21.99 -5.29 -13.40
C LYS A 97 22.30 -5.99 -12.08
N GLU A 98 23.04 -7.10 -12.14
CA GLU A 98 23.50 -7.81 -10.95
C GLU A 98 24.33 -6.90 -10.05
N GLY A 99 24.11 -6.99 -8.73
CA GLY A 99 24.78 -6.16 -7.73
C GLY A 99 24.32 -4.71 -7.67
N ALA A 100 23.32 -4.31 -8.46
CA ALA A 100 22.77 -2.96 -8.38
C ALA A 100 21.84 -2.79 -7.17
N THR A 101 22.03 -1.71 -6.42
CA THR A 101 21.11 -1.30 -5.37
C THR A 101 19.82 -0.80 -5.99
N PHE A 102 18.68 -1.35 -5.57
CA PHE A 102 17.37 -0.90 -6.00
C PHE A 102 16.50 -0.55 -4.80
N ARG A 103 15.54 0.34 -5.03
CA ARG A 103 14.49 0.75 -4.09
C ARG A 103 13.14 0.67 -4.80
N ILE A 104 12.11 0.29 -4.08
CA ILE A 104 10.76 0.23 -4.63
C ILE A 104 9.96 1.38 -4.05
N LYS A 105 9.31 2.16 -4.92
CA LYS A 105 8.38 3.20 -4.51
C LYS A 105 6.98 2.78 -4.91
N VAL A 106 6.10 2.67 -3.94
CA VAL A 106 4.68 2.34 -4.14
C VAL A 106 3.87 3.62 -4.05
N ALA A 107 3.08 3.91 -5.09
CA ALA A 107 2.10 4.97 -5.08
C ALA A 107 0.70 4.36 -5.03
N PHE A 108 -0.10 4.75 -4.05
CA PHE A 108 -1.41 4.16 -3.82
C PHE A 108 -2.40 5.16 -3.20
N GLU A 109 -3.68 4.86 -3.40
CA GLU A 109 -4.80 5.55 -2.79
C GLU A 109 -5.49 4.64 -1.78
N VAL A 110 -6.01 5.23 -0.72
CA VAL A 110 -6.75 4.61 0.36
C VAL A 110 -8.14 5.22 0.38
N HIS A 111 -9.17 4.40 0.24
CA HIS A 111 -10.55 4.84 0.18
C HIS A 111 -11.36 4.22 1.32
N HIS A 112 -12.48 4.84 1.67
CA HIS A 112 -13.52 4.40 2.62
C HIS A 112 -13.13 4.20 4.09
N GLU A 113 -11.94 3.69 4.41
CA GLU A 113 -11.55 3.36 5.78
C GLU A 113 -10.05 3.50 6.04
N VAL A 114 -9.68 3.51 7.32
CA VAL A 114 -8.29 3.53 7.75
C VAL A 114 -7.67 2.16 7.51
N LEU A 115 -6.61 2.11 6.71
CA LEU A 115 -5.81 0.91 6.56
C LEU A 115 -4.82 0.81 7.71
N SER A 116 -4.87 -0.31 8.43
CA SER A 116 -3.95 -0.58 9.53
C SER A 116 -3.00 -1.71 9.15
N GLY A 117 -1.70 -1.43 9.16
CA GLY A 117 -0.66 -2.43 8.91
C GLY A 117 -0.59 -2.92 7.46
N LEU A 118 -0.61 -2.00 6.50
CA LEU A 118 -0.34 -2.31 5.09
C LEU A 118 1.09 -2.87 4.98
N LYS A 119 1.22 -4.04 4.38
CA LYS A 119 2.49 -4.74 4.17
C LYS A 119 2.74 -4.98 2.69
N TYR A 120 3.98 -4.80 2.26
CA TYR A 120 4.46 -5.20 0.95
C TYR A 120 5.13 -6.58 1.05
N LEU A 121 4.72 -7.50 0.18
CA LEU A 121 5.32 -8.83 0.08
C LEU A 121 5.82 -9.03 -1.35
N GLN A 122 7.10 -9.37 -1.48
CA GLN A 122 7.73 -9.70 -2.75
C GLN A 122 8.29 -11.12 -2.70
N VAL A 123 7.97 -11.92 -3.72
CA VAL A 123 8.48 -13.29 -3.85
C VAL A 123 9.16 -13.41 -5.21
N VAL A 124 10.44 -13.77 -5.20
CA VAL A 124 11.23 -13.98 -6.42
C VAL A 124 11.37 -15.48 -6.66
N ARG A 125 10.99 -15.93 -7.86
CA ARG A 125 11.10 -17.35 -8.25
C ARG A 125 12.00 -17.50 -9.48
N ARG A 126 12.83 -18.56 -9.49
CA ARG A 126 13.65 -18.95 -10.64
C ARG A 126 13.29 -20.39 -11.01
N LYS A 127 12.86 -20.61 -12.26
CA LYS A 127 12.40 -21.93 -12.75
C LYS A 127 11.36 -22.60 -11.82
N GLY A 128 10.44 -21.80 -11.27
CA GLY A 128 9.40 -22.28 -10.35
C GLY A 128 9.83 -22.47 -8.89
N ILE A 129 11.12 -22.36 -8.58
CA ILE A 129 11.65 -22.48 -7.22
C ILE A 129 11.75 -21.09 -6.58
N ARG A 130 11.26 -20.93 -5.34
CA ARG A 130 11.39 -19.70 -4.55
C ARG A 130 12.85 -19.43 -4.22
N VAL A 131 13.36 -18.27 -4.61
CA VAL A 131 14.74 -17.81 -4.38
C VAL A 131 14.81 -16.77 -3.27
N SER A 132 13.86 -15.83 -3.24
CA SER A 132 13.74 -14.82 -2.18
C SER A 132 12.29 -14.59 -1.80
N LYS A 133 12.08 -14.19 -0.55
CA LYS A 133 10.84 -13.62 -0.04
C LYS A 133 11.22 -12.43 0.85
N ASP A 134 10.71 -11.27 0.50
CA ASP A 134 10.93 -10.01 1.20
C ASP A 134 9.57 -9.49 1.70
N GLU A 135 9.52 -9.06 2.96
CA GLU A 135 8.31 -8.52 3.59
C GLU A 135 8.65 -7.20 4.29
N GLU A 136 7.88 -6.16 3.98
CA GLU A 136 8.07 -4.83 4.56
C GLU A 136 6.75 -4.24 5.08
N MET A 137 6.79 -3.68 6.29
CA MET A 137 5.66 -2.95 6.86
C MET A 137 5.65 -1.51 6.33
N LEU A 138 4.66 -1.18 5.50
CA LEU A 138 4.48 0.18 4.98
C LEU A 138 3.87 1.10 6.05
N GLY A 139 2.94 0.57 6.85
CA GLY A 139 2.35 1.25 8.00
C GLY A 139 0.83 1.37 7.93
N SER A 140 0.30 2.37 8.62
CA SER A 140 -1.14 2.66 8.66
C SER A 140 -1.44 3.97 7.95
N TYR A 141 -2.55 4.01 7.21
CA TYR A 141 -2.90 5.10 6.32
C TYR A 141 -4.37 5.48 6.49
N ALA A 142 -4.64 6.77 6.65
CA ALA A 142 -5.99 7.31 6.61
C ALA A 142 -6.51 7.33 5.17
N PRO A 143 -7.84 7.35 4.95
CA PRO A 143 -8.41 7.60 3.64
C PRO A 143 -7.85 8.88 3.01
N ASN A 144 -7.64 8.84 1.70
CA ASN A 144 -7.27 10.01 0.94
C ASN A 144 -8.43 11.00 0.88
N THR A 145 -8.06 12.27 0.93
CA THR A 145 -8.98 13.40 0.86
C THR A 145 -8.52 14.38 -0.22
N THR A 146 -9.31 15.41 -0.47
CA THR A 146 -8.98 16.43 -1.47
C THR A 146 -7.62 17.09 -1.24
N GLU A 147 -7.17 17.19 0.02
CA GLU A 147 -5.87 17.73 0.42
C GLU A 147 -4.73 16.75 0.19
N LYS A 148 -4.95 15.46 0.51
CA LYS A 148 -3.96 14.40 0.34
C LYS A 148 -4.53 13.28 -0.50
N ARG A 149 -4.30 13.39 -1.82
CA ARG A 149 -4.91 12.48 -2.81
C ARG A 149 -4.13 11.19 -3.07
N LEU A 150 -2.83 11.17 -2.76
CA LEU A 150 -1.96 10.03 -3.06
C LEU A 150 -0.99 9.80 -1.90
N TYR A 151 -0.80 8.53 -1.53
CA TYR A 151 0.29 8.11 -0.67
C TYR A 151 1.44 7.57 -1.49
N GLU A 152 2.65 7.93 -1.10
CA GLU A 152 3.88 7.38 -1.66
C GLU A 152 4.72 6.81 -0.52
N LYS A 153 5.14 5.56 -0.66
CA LYS A 153 6.03 4.90 0.31
C LYS A 153 7.20 4.27 -0.44
N GLN A 154 8.38 4.55 0.07
CA GLN A 154 9.61 3.91 -0.38
C GLN A 154 9.92 2.73 0.55
N CYS A 155 10.19 1.61 -0.10
CA CYS A 155 10.68 0.33 0.40
C CYS A 155 12.17 0.22 0.05
#